data_AF-A0A919K7W4-F1
#
_entry.id   AF-A0A919K7W4-F1
#
_cell.length_a   1.000
_cell.length_b   1.000
_cell.length_c   1.000
_cell.angle_alpha   90.00
_cell.angle_beta   90.00
_cell.angle_gamma   90.00
#
_symmetry.space_group_name_H-M   'P 1'
#
loop_
_entity.id
_entity.type
_entity.pdbx_description
1 polymer ?
#
loop_
_entity_poly.entity_id
_entity_poly.type
_entity_poly.pdbx_seq_one_letter_code
_entity_poly.pdbx_strand_id
1 'polypeptide(L)'
;MEGTMPDEDGKRALHQALVDRILHGDGSASVQQRAQAFRNEGLSPPLSTLVSKVATSPALVTDADFTAAEKAGLSEDQLFELVICAAVGHSTRLYEAGLAALATAAAADGEAR
;
A
#
# COMPACT_ATOMS: atom_id res chain seq x y z
N MET A 1 -3.75 -28.10 10.82
CA MET A 1 -4.73 -27.12 11.31
C MET A 1 -5.24 -26.40 10.07
N GLU A 2 -6.33 -26.91 9.48
CA GLU A 2 -6.96 -26.29 8.31
C GLU A 2 -7.67 -25.03 8.82
N GLY A 3 -7.07 -23.85 8.61
CA GLY A 3 -7.73 -22.60 8.96
C GLY A 3 -8.94 -22.43 8.04
N THR A 4 -10.15 -22.48 8.59
CA THR A 4 -11.36 -22.11 7.85
C THR A 4 -11.14 -20.75 7.23
N MET A 5 -11.08 -20.70 5.90
CA MET A 5 -10.93 -19.44 5.17
C MET A 5 -12.05 -18.49 5.61
N PRO A 6 -11.73 -17.27 6.08
CA PRO A 6 -12.75 -16.31 6.46
C PRO A 6 -13.66 -16.04 5.26
N ASP A 7 -14.94 -15.81 5.54
CA ASP A 7 -15.89 -15.31 4.54
C ASP A 7 -15.46 -13.93 4.02
N GLU A 8 -16.15 -13.41 3.00
CA GLU A 8 -15.77 -12.14 2.35
C GLU A 8 -15.79 -10.96 3.32
N ASP A 9 -16.71 -10.95 4.29
CA ASP A 9 -16.79 -9.92 5.32
C ASP A 9 -15.60 -10.02 6.29
N GLY A 10 -15.22 -11.25 6.67
CA GLY A 10 -14.02 -11.53 7.44
C GLY A 10 -12.74 -11.10 6.73
N LYS A 11 -12.61 -11.37 5.42
CA LYS A 11 -11.46 -10.90 4.61
C LYS A 11 -11.37 -9.38 4.58
N ARG A 12 -12.51 -8.69 4.44
CA ARG A 12 -12.58 -7.22 4.46
C ARG A 12 -12.16 -6.67 5.82
N ALA A 13 -12.64 -7.26 6.90
CA ALA A 13 -12.27 -6.86 8.26
C ALA A 13 -10.77 -7.03 8.52
N LEU A 14 -10.18 -8.15 8.05
CA LEU A 14 -8.74 -8.39 8.15
C LEU A 14 -7.91 -7.40 7.32
N HIS A 15 -8.35 -7.07 6.11
CA HIS A 15 -7.70 -6.04 5.29
C HIS A 15 -7.75 -4.67 5.97
N GLN A 16 -8.90 -4.28 6.53
CA GLN A 16 -9.02 -3.02 7.26
C GLN A 16 -8.11 -2.96 8.49
N ALA A 17 -8.02 -4.05 9.26
CA ALA A 17 -7.13 -4.15 10.41
C ALA A 17 -5.65 -4.09 10.00
N LEU A 18 -5.28 -4.70 8.87
CA LEU A 18 -3.93 -4.62 8.31
C LEU A 18 -3.58 -3.17 7.92
N VAL A 19 -4.46 -2.49 7.18
CA VAL A 19 -4.26 -1.10 6.77
C VAL A 19 -4.11 -0.19 7.99
N ASP A 20 -4.96 -0.36 8.99
CA ASP A 20 -4.89 0.40 10.23
C ASP A 20 -3.56 0.20 10.96
N ARG A 21 -3.11 -1.05 11.10
CA ARG A 21 -1.84 -1.37 11.78
C ARG A 21 -0.62 -0.79 11.07
N ILE A 22 -0.62 -0.79 9.74
CA ILE A 22 0.48 -0.24 8.93
C ILE A 22 0.53 1.29 9.04
N LEU A 23 -0.61 1.96 9.09
CA LEU A 23 -0.66 3.43 9.15
C LEU A 23 -0.46 3.99 10.55
N HIS A 24 -1.01 3.33 11.57
CA HIS A 24 -1.16 3.92 12.91
C HIS A 24 -0.43 3.17 14.02
N GLY A 25 -0.02 1.92 13.82
CA GLY A 25 0.67 1.20 14.89
C GLY A 25 2.13 1.60 15.07
N ASP A 26 2.81 0.97 16.02
CA ASP A 26 4.20 1.31 16.38
C ASP A 26 5.14 1.24 15.16
N GLY A 27 6.03 2.23 15.07
CA GLY A 27 7.04 2.38 14.01
C GLY A 27 7.89 3.64 14.20
N SER A 28 9.01 3.70 13.49
CA SER A 28 9.98 4.80 13.47
C SER A 28 9.61 5.88 12.46
N ALA A 29 8.86 5.55 11.41
CA ALA A 29 8.36 6.55 10.46
C ALA A 29 7.14 7.26 11.06
N SER A 30 7.02 8.57 10.83
CA SER A 30 5.84 9.30 11.30
C SER A 30 4.57 8.78 10.61
N VAL A 31 3.44 8.83 11.32
CA VAL A 31 2.10 8.51 10.76
C VAL A 31 1.84 9.29 9.47
N GLN A 32 2.26 10.55 9.41
CA GLN A 32 2.11 11.38 8.21
C GLN A 32 2.91 10.82 7.03
N GLN A 33 4.19 10.46 7.22
CA GLN A 33 5.00 9.88 6.15
C GLN A 33 4.42 8.54 5.68
N ARG A 34 3.96 7.69 6.62
CA ARG A 34 3.30 6.42 6.29
C ARG A 34 2.03 6.64 5.45
N ALA A 35 1.20 7.60 5.83
CA ALA A 35 0.00 7.95 5.08
C ALA A 35 0.31 8.53 3.68
N GLN A 36 1.36 9.34 3.57
CA GLN A 36 1.82 9.89 2.28
C GLN A 36 2.39 8.78 1.37
N ALA A 37 3.19 7.86 1.91
CA ALA A 37 3.70 6.71 1.17
C ALA A 37 2.56 5.78 0.73
N PHE A 38 1.60 5.50 1.62
CA PHE A 38 0.42 4.71 1.31
C PHE A 38 -0.40 5.29 0.15
N ARG A 39 -0.63 6.61 0.15
CA ARG A 39 -1.29 7.29 -0.97
C ARG A 39 -0.40 7.46 -2.20
N ASN A 40 0.91 7.23 -2.07
CA ASN A 40 1.93 7.61 -3.04
C ASN A 40 1.82 9.10 -3.43
N GLU A 41 1.63 9.97 -2.44
CA GLU A 41 1.37 11.40 -2.66
C GLU A 41 1.90 12.25 -1.50
N GLY A 42 2.49 13.41 -1.81
CA GLY A 42 2.90 14.42 -0.82
C GLY A 42 4.29 14.22 -0.21
N LEU A 43 5.07 13.25 -0.69
CA LEU A 43 6.49 13.11 -0.37
C LEU A 43 7.35 13.93 -1.35
N SER A 44 8.45 14.48 -0.86
CA SER A 44 9.45 15.13 -1.69
C SER A 44 10.50 14.14 -2.20
N PRO A 45 11.17 14.41 -3.34
CA PRO A 45 12.37 13.66 -3.72
C PRO A 45 13.46 13.79 -2.65
N PRO A 46 14.29 12.75 -2.44
CA PRO A 46 14.36 11.50 -3.22
C PRO A 46 13.33 10.44 -2.82
N LEU A 47 12.62 10.63 -1.71
CA LEU A 47 11.73 9.62 -1.14
C LEU A 47 10.51 9.33 -2.02
N SER A 48 9.93 10.35 -2.68
CA SER A 48 8.82 10.14 -3.63
C SER A 48 9.21 9.27 -4.83
N THR A 49 10.46 9.33 -5.28
CA THR A 49 10.98 8.48 -6.36
C THR A 49 11.00 7.01 -5.93
N LEU A 50 11.56 6.72 -4.75
CA LEU A 50 11.59 5.37 -4.19
C LEU A 50 10.17 4.83 -4.01
N VAL A 51 9.28 5.59 -3.34
CA VAL A 51 7.89 5.18 -3.09
C VAL A 51 7.12 4.96 -4.39
N SER A 52 7.29 5.82 -5.40
CA SER A 52 6.65 5.64 -6.70
C SER A 52 7.13 4.37 -7.39
N LYS A 53 8.44 4.09 -7.38
CA LYS A 53 8.99 2.85 -7.93
C LYS A 53 8.44 1.63 -7.21
N VAL A 54 8.42 1.62 -5.87
CA VAL A 54 7.82 0.53 -5.10
C VAL A 54 6.36 0.30 -5.50
N ALA A 55 5.59 1.37 -5.64
CA ALA A 55 4.17 1.29 -5.97
C ALA A 55 3.91 0.80 -7.40
N THR A 56 4.63 1.29 -8.41
CA THR A 56 4.23 1.10 -9.83
C THR A 56 5.29 0.42 -10.70
N SER A 57 6.52 0.28 -10.22
CA SER A 57 7.64 -0.29 -10.99
C SER A 57 8.67 -0.96 -10.06
N PRO A 58 8.26 -1.93 -9.21
CA PRO A 58 9.12 -2.46 -8.14
C PRO A 58 10.39 -3.12 -8.68
N ALA A 59 10.36 -3.65 -9.91
CA ALA A 59 11.54 -4.22 -10.57
C ALA A 59 12.64 -3.18 -10.92
N LEU A 60 12.33 -1.89 -10.83
CA LEU A 60 13.25 -0.78 -11.09
C LEU A 60 13.82 -0.14 -9.82
N VAL A 61 13.49 -0.69 -8.65
CA VAL A 61 14.07 -0.26 -7.36
C VAL A 61 15.53 -0.73 -7.30
N THR A 62 16.41 0.15 -6.87
CA THR A 62 17.86 -0.07 -6.80
C THR A 62 18.43 0.41 -5.47
N ASP A 63 19.62 -0.07 -5.10
CA ASP A 63 20.35 0.39 -3.90
C ASP A 63 20.61 1.90 -3.91
N ALA A 64 20.73 2.51 -5.10
CA ALA A 64 20.89 3.95 -5.25
C ALA A 64 19.65 4.74 -4.77
N ASP A 65 18.45 4.17 -4.90
CA ASP A 65 17.22 4.80 -4.42
C ASP A 65 17.19 4.84 -2.89
N PHE A 66 17.62 3.76 -2.22
CA PHE A 66 17.77 3.70 -0.76
C PHE A 66 18.87 4.63 -0.27
N THR A 67 20.05 4.57 -0.89
CA THR A 67 21.19 5.44 -0.56
C THR A 67 20.82 6.93 -0.66
N ALA A 68 20.02 7.31 -1.65
CA ALA A 68 19.56 8.70 -1.79
C ALA A 68 18.60 9.10 -0.65
N ALA A 69 17.69 8.20 -0.25
CA ALA A 69 16.76 8.45 0.84
C ALA A 69 17.43 8.48 2.22
N GLU A 70 18.45 7.65 2.45
CA GLU A 70 19.29 7.70 3.65
C GLU A 70 20.06 9.02 3.77
N LYS A 71 20.60 9.52 2.64
CA LYS A 71 21.24 10.84 2.59
C LYS A 71 20.27 11.99 2.87
N ALA A 72 18.97 11.77 2.73
CA ALA A 72 17.92 12.72 3.12
C ALA A 72 17.56 12.62 4.63
N GLY A 73 18.25 11.78 5.40
CA GLY A 73 18.13 11.67 6.85
C GLY A 73 17.15 10.60 7.33
N LEU A 74 16.68 9.71 6.45
CA LEU A 74 15.87 8.55 6.87
C LEU A 74 16.76 7.39 7.31
N SER A 75 16.33 6.71 8.37
CA SER A 75 16.90 5.42 8.78
C SER A 75 16.40 4.27 7.91
N GLU A 76 17.14 3.16 7.90
CA GLU A 76 16.74 1.94 7.20
C GLU A 76 15.38 1.41 7.67
N ASP A 77 15.11 1.44 8.98
CA ASP A 77 13.80 1.06 9.55
C ASP A 77 12.66 1.93 9.01
N GLN A 78 12.88 3.24 8.93
CA GLN A 78 11.89 4.16 8.34
C GLN A 78 11.67 3.86 6.85
N LEU A 79 12.73 3.56 6.10
CA LEU A 79 12.61 3.22 4.69
C LEU A 79 11.85 1.91 4.49
N PHE A 80 12.13 0.89 5.30
CA PHE A 80 11.40 -0.36 5.30
C PHE A 80 9.90 -0.13 5.55
N GLU A 81 9.53 0.64 6.58
CA GLU A 81 8.14 0.98 6.87
C GLU A 81 7.44 1.69 5.71
N LEU A 82 8.11 2.65 5.06
CA LEU A 82 7.54 3.40 3.95
C LEU A 82 7.40 2.57 2.67
N VAL A 83 8.32 1.63 2.41
CA VAL A 83 8.20 0.65 1.32
C VAL A 83 6.95 -0.22 1.53
N ILE A 84 6.74 -0.73 2.75
CA ILE A 84 5.54 -1.53 3.07
C ILE A 84 4.26 -0.69 2.90
N CYS A 85 4.25 0.55 3.39
CA CYS A 85 3.10 1.46 3.20
C CYS A 85 2.79 1.68 1.72
N ALA A 86 3.81 1.92 0.89
CA ALA A 86 3.65 2.16 -0.54
C ALA A 86 3.08 0.94 -1.27
N ALA A 87 3.62 -0.25 -1.01
CA ALA A 87 3.17 -1.50 -1.61
C ALA A 87 1.72 -1.83 -1.20
N VAL A 88 1.41 -1.78 0.10
CA VAL A 88 0.06 -2.08 0.60
C VAL A 88 -0.96 -1.05 0.12
N GLY A 89 -0.59 0.23 0.07
CA GLY A 89 -1.44 1.28 -0.47
C GLY A 89 -1.76 1.07 -1.95
N HIS A 90 -0.77 0.69 -2.77
CA HIS A 90 -1.00 0.35 -4.16
C HIS A 90 -1.90 -0.88 -4.34
N SER A 91 -1.60 -1.98 -3.63
CA SER A 91 -2.43 -3.19 -3.67
C SER A 91 -3.86 -2.94 -3.18
N THR A 92 -4.06 -2.07 -2.18
CA THR A 92 -5.39 -1.69 -1.69
C THR A 92 -6.20 -0.99 -2.78
N ARG A 93 -5.60 -0.03 -3.50
CA ARG A 93 -6.28 0.64 -4.62
C ARG A 93 -6.63 -0.34 -5.75
N LEU A 94 -5.73 -1.28 -6.07
CA LEU A 94 -6.01 -2.32 -7.06
C LEU A 94 -7.16 -3.23 -6.63
N TYR A 95 -7.19 -3.62 -5.35
CA TYR A 95 -8.26 -4.44 -4.78
C TYR A 95 -9.61 -3.74 -4.87
N GLU A 96 -9.70 -2.48 -4.43
CA GLU A 96 -10.92 -1.67 -4.48
C GLU A 96 -11.40 -1.46 -5.93
N ALA A 97 -10.48 -1.13 -6.85
CA ALA A 97 -10.80 -0.97 -8.27
C ALA A 97 -11.32 -2.28 -8.89
N GLY A 98 -10.73 -3.42 -8.53
CA GLY A 98 -11.19 -4.74 -8.98
C GLY A 98 -12.60 -5.06 -8.49
N LEU A 99 -12.90 -4.78 -7.21
CA LEU A 99 -14.26 -4.97 -6.66
C LEU A 99 -15.28 -4.05 -7.34
N ALA A 100 -14.93 -2.79 -7.58
CA ALA A 100 -15.81 -1.85 -8.28
C ALA A 100 -16.10 -2.30 -9.73
N ALA A 101 -15.09 -2.83 -10.43
CA ALA A 101 -15.26 -3.38 -11.77
C ALA A 101 -16.19 -4.60 -11.77
N LEU A 102 -16.04 -5.52 -10.80
CA LEU A 102 -16.92 -6.67 -10.64
C LEU A 102 -18.38 -6.26 -10.36
N ALA A 103 -18.59 -5.30 -9.45
CA ALA A 103 -19.93 -4.79 -9.15
C ALA A 103 -20.59 -4.16 -10.37
N THR A 104 -19.84 -3.40 -11.16
CA THR A 104 -20.32 -2.77 -12.40
C THR A 104 -20.74 -3.83 -13.43
N ALA A 105 -19.92 -4.87 -13.62
CA ALA A 105 -20.24 -5.96 -14.54
C ALA A 105 -21.49 -6.74 -14.09
N ALA A 106 -21.60 -7.06 -12.80
CA ALA A 106 -22.75 -7.79 -12.26
C ALA A 106 -24.08 -7.00 -12.41
N ALA A 107 -24.04 -5.68 -12.28
CA ALA A 107 -25.21 -4.83 -12.52
C ALA A 107 -25.64 -4.84 -14.00
N ALA A 108 -24.67 -4.72 -14.93
CA ALA A 108 -24.94 -4.75 -16.36
C ALA A 108 -25.54 -6.09 -16.84
N ASP A 109 -25.07 -7.22 -16.30
CA ASP A 109 -25.62 -8.55 -16.61
C ASP A 109 -27.05 -8.73 -16.08
N GLY A 110 -27.40 -8.06 -14.98
CA GLY A 110 -28.76 -8.06 -14.42
C GLY A 110 -29.75 -7.20 -15.20
N GLU A 111 -29.30 -6.11 -15.84
CA GLU A 111 -30.12 -5.25 -16.71
C GLU A 111 -30.37 -5.87 -18.09
N ALA A 112 -29.49 -6.77 -18.53
CA ALA A 112 -29.61 -7.50 -19.79
C ALA A 112 -30.53 -8.75 -19.73
N ARG A 113 -31.06 -9.09 -18.55
CA ARG A 113 -31.84 -10.31 -18.30
C ARG A 113 -33.28 -9.99 -17.89
#